data_AF-G1TPE9-F1
#
_entry.id   AF-G1TPE9-F1
#
_cell.length_a   1.000
_cell.length_b   1.000
_cell.length_c   1.000
_cell.angle_alpha   90.00
_cell.angle_beta   90.00
_cell.angle_gamma   90.00
#
_symmetry.space_group_name_H-M   'P 1'
#
loop_
_entity.id
_entity.type
_entity.pdbx_description
1 polymer ?
#
loop_
_entity_poly.entity_id
_entity_poly.type
_entity_poly.pdbx_seq_one_letter_code
_entity_poly.pdbx_strand_id
1 'polypeptide(L)'
;MSHLYECPLRLEKGFILDGVAVSSVARAYDRTRPKLWSAIPPYNAQQDYHARRYFQSHVVPPILRKTGQDHGGTGRDGWIVDYFHIFGQGQRYLNRRNWAGAGHSLQQVTGHDHYNRDLKLVTGFNGRFGYRRNTPALRQRLSVFGEVTPFPLF
;
A
#
# COMPACT_ATOMS: atom_id res chain seq x y z
N MET A 1 1.52 -19.62 20.33
CA MET A 1 2.93 -19.24 20.08
C MET A 1 3.59 -20.12 18.99
N SER A 2 2.83 -20.62 18.00
CA SER A 2 3.30 -21.60 16.99
C SER A 2 3.40 -21.03 15.56
N HIS A 3 3.26 -19.71 15.39
CA HIS A 3 3.23 -19.04 14.08
C HIS A 3 4.62 -18.66 13.54
N LEU A 4 5.68 -19.20 14.13
CA LEU A 4 7.05 -18.80 13.80
C LEU A 4 7.59 -19.79 12.77
N TYR A 5 7.96 -19.25 11.60
CA TYR A 5 8.58 -19.89 10.44
C TYR A 5 7.62 -20.50 9.41
N GLU A 6 6.73 -19.69 8.84
CA GLU A 6 6.31 -19.96 7.47
C GLU A 6 7.53 -19.92 6.54
N CYS A 7 7.71 -20.96 5.72
CA CYS A 7 8.82 -21.08 4.78
C CYS A 7 8.87 -19.83 3.88
N PRO A 8 10.01 -19.11 3.81
CA PRO A 8 10.09 -17.88 3.02
C PRO A 8 9.74 -18.01 1.54
N LEU A 9 9.96 -19.18 0.93
CA LEU A 9 9.49 -19.49 -0.43
C LEU A 9 7.96 -19.47 -0.55
N ARG A 10 7.25 -19.96 0.48
CA ARG A 10 5.78 -19.95 0.50
C ARG A 10 5.25 -18.53 0.64
N LEU A 11 5.91 -17.71 1.43
CA LEU A 11 5.59 -16.30 1.61
C LEU A 11 5.88 -15.48 0.34
N GLU A 12 7.02 -15.72 -0.33
CA GLU A 12 7.34 -15.11 -1.62
C GLU A 12 6.36 -15.52 -2.71
N LYS A 13 6.03 -16.81 -2.80
CA LYS A 13 4.99 -17.31 -3.71
C LYS A 13 3.64 -16.65 -3.43
N GLY A 14 3.28 -16.48 -2.16
CA GLY A 14 2.09 -15.73 -1.73
C GLY A 14 2.10 -14.28 -2.24
N PHE A 15 3.22 -13.57 -2.06
CA PHE A 15 3.38 -12.20 -2.55
C PHE A 15 3.30 -12.09 -4.08
N ILE A 16 3.92 -13.01 -4.82
CA ILE A 16 3.85 -13.03 -6.28
C ILE A 16 2.42 -13.27 -6.76
N LEU A 17 1.74 -14.27 -6.21
CA LEU A 17 0.35 -14.59 -6.58
C LEU A 17 -0.60 -13.42 -6.28
N ASP A 18 -0.38 -12.76 -5.15
CA ASP A 18 -1.10 -11.55 -4.75
C ASP A 18 -0.85 -10.39 -5.73
N GLY A 19 0.41 -10.14 -6.10
CA GLY A 19 0.75 -9.14 -7.12
C GLY A 19 0.13 -9.43 -8.50
N VAL A 20 0.10 -10.70 -8.92
CA VAL A 20 -0.56 -11.14 -10.15
C VAL A 20 -2.06 -10.92 -10.08
N ALA A 21 -2.68 -11.20 -8.94
CA ALA A 21 -4.11 -10.98 -8.72
C ALA A 21 -4.46 -9.47 -8.75
N VAL A 22 -3.72 -8.62 -8.04
CA VAL A 22 -3.88 -7.15 -8.09
C VAL A 22 -3.71 -6.64 -9.53
N SER A 23 -2.69 -7.11 -10.25
CA SER A 23 -2.44 -6.72 -11.64
C SER A 23 -3.59 -7.14 -12.57
N SER A 24 -4.13 -8.35 -12.38
CA SER A 24 -5.25 -8.86 -13.18
C SER A 24 -6.50 -8.02 -12.98
N VAL A 25 -6.80 -7.65 -11.74
CA VAL A 25 -7.92 -6.75 -11.40
C VAL A 25 -7.69 -5.36 -12.02
N ALA A 26 -6.50 -4.78 -11.87
CA ALA A 26 -6.18 -3.46 -12.44
C ALA A 26 -6.30 -3.43 -13.96
N ARG A 27 -5.81 -4.47 -14.65
CA ARG A 27 -5.91 -4.58 -16.12
C ARG A 27 -7.34 -4.65 -16.62
N ALA A 28 -8.27 -5.18 -15.82
CA ALA A 28 -9.69 -5.18 -16.18
C ALA A 28 -10.22 -3.73 -16.27
N TYR A 29 -9.85 -2.86 -15.33
CA TYR A 29 -10.25 -1.46 -15.31
C TYR A 29 -9.47 -0.58 -16.29
N ASP A 30 -8.25 -0.95 -16.69
CA ASP A 30 -7.49 -0.24 -17.73
C ASP A 30 -8.16 -0.30 -19.11
N ARG A 31 -8.93 -1.36 -19.37
CA ARG A 31 -9.62 -1.56 -20.66
C ARG A 31 -11.00 -0.91 -20.69
N THR A 32 -11.54 -0.53 -19.54
CA THR A 32 -12.85 0.14 -19.44
C THR A 32 -12.72 1.65 -19.57
N ARG A 33 -13.64 2.27 -20.30
CA ARG A 33 -13.78 3.73 -20.39
C ARG A 33 -15.16 4.13 -19.89
N PRO A 34 -15.30 5.07 -18.94
CA PRO A 34 -14.21 5.78 -18.22
C PRO A 34 -13.38 4.86 -17.31
N LYS A 35 -12.14 5.27 -16.99
CA LYS A 35 -11.28 4.55 -16.05
C LYS A 35 -11.74 4.86 -14.62
N LEU A 36 -12.45 3.92 -14.02
CA LEU A 36 -13.12 4.13 -12.72
C LEU A 36 -12.30 3.64 -11.52
N TRP A 37 -11.27 2.83 -11.73
CA TRP A 37 -10.49 2.26 -10.65
C TRP A 37 -9.04 2.00 -11.09
N SER A 38 -8.12 2.06 -10.14
CA SER A 38 -6.76 1.57 -10.30
C SER A 38 -6.24 0.99 -8.99
N ALA A 39 -5.15 0.23 -9.03
CA ALA A 39 -4.55 -0.30 -7.80
C ALA A 39 -4.07 0.80 -6.85
N ILE A 40 -3.79 2.00 -7.36
CA ILE A 40 -3.41 3.17 -6.59
C ILE A 40 -4.60 4.13 -6.56
N PRO A 41 -5.21 4.39 -5.38
CA PRO A 41 -6.32 5.32 -5.28
C PRO A 41 -5.88 6.75 -5.57
N PRO A 42 -6.78 7.60 -6.11
CA PRO A 42 -6.53 9.03 -6.19
C PRO A 42 -6.36 9.60 -4.78
N TYR A 43 -5.44 10.55 -4.63
CA TYR A 43 -5.22 11.19 -3.34
C TYR A 43 -6.37 12.14 -3.00
N ASN A 44 -6.94 11.96 -1.81
CA ASN A 44 -7.96 12.83 -1.23
C ASN A 44 -7.46 13.41 0.10
N ALA A 45 -7.04 14.67 0.07
CA ALA A 45 -6.47 15.34 1.23
C ALA A 45 -7.46 15.46 2.40
N GLN A 46 -8.76 15.62 2.14
CA GLN A 46 -9.75 15.74 3.22
C GLN A 46 -9.98 14.41 3.97
N GLN A 47 -9.64 13.28 3.36
CA GLN A 47 -9.70 11.95 3.97
C GLN A 47 -8.34 11.50 4.57
N ASP A 48 -7.27 12.26 4.34
CA ASP A 48 -5.95 11.94 4.85
C ASP A 48 -5.87 12.22 6.36
N TYR A 49 -5.60 11.16 7.13
CA TYR A 49 -5.41 11.23 8.58
C TYR A 49 -4.34 12.25 8.98
N HIS A 50 -3.25 12.33 8.21
CA HIS A 50 -2.13 13.23 8.50
C HIS A 50 -2.46 14.68 8.17
N ALA A 51 -3.34 14.93 7.20
CA ALA A 51 -3.83 16.27 6.88
C ALA A 51 -5.03 16.69 7.73
N ARG A 52 -5.61 15.79 8.53
CA ARG A 52 -6.85 16.04 9.30
C ARG A 52 -6.81 17.31 10.14
N ARG A 53 -5.68 17.60 10.79
CA ARG A 53 -5.52 18.82 11.61
C ARG A 53 -5.65 20.10 10.81
N TYR A 54 -5.13 20.13 9.58
CA TYR A 54 -5.23 21.28 8.70
C TYR A 54 -6.71 21.55 8.36
N PHE A 55 -7.45 20.51 7.95
CA PHE A 55 -8.87 20.64 7.61
C PHE A 55 -9.78 20.94 8.81
N GLN A 56 -9.35 20.58 10.02
CA GLN A 56 -10.04 20.92 11.28
C GLN A 56 -9.67 22.29 11.86
N SER A 57 -8.67 22.99 11.28
CA SER A 57 -8.27 24.32 11.75
C SER A 57 -9.39 25.34 11.56
N HIS A 58 -9.49 26.37 12.41
CA HIS A 58 -10.61 27.32 12.34
C HIS A 58 -10.72 28.08 11.00
N VAL A 59 -9.62 28.17 10.23
CA VAL A 59 -9.55 28.93 8.98
C VAL A 59 -10.16 28.16 7.80
N VAL A 60 -10.03 26.83 7.79
CA VAL A 60 -10.32 26.01 6.61
C VAL A 60 -11.82 25.75 6.39
N PRO A 61 -12.64 25.38 7.40
CA PRO A 61 -14.07 25.12 7.20
C PRO A 61 -14.86 26.27 6.56
N PRO A 62 -14.65 27.56 6.91
CA PRO A 62 -15.29 28.68 6.21
C PRO A 62 -14.95 28.72 4.72
N ILE A 63 -13.69 28.42 4.36
CA ILE A 63 -13.23 28.40 2.95
C ILE A 63 -13.87 27.23 2.20
N LEU A 64 -13.94 26.05 2.84
CA LEU A 64 -14.59 24.88 2.26
C LEU A 64 -16.08 25.14 1.99
N ARG A 65 -16.80 25.79 2.92
CA ARG A 65 -18.20 26.19 2.70
C ARG A 65 -18.35 27.16 1.53
N LYS A 66 -17.48 28.17 1.44
CA LYS A 66 -17.49 29.15 0.36
C LYS A 66 -17.22 28.53 -1.01
N THR A 67 -16.41 27.47 -1.06
CA THR A 67 -16.03 26.76 -2.29
C THR A 67 -16.87 25.52 -2.58
N GLY A 68 -17.86 25.20 -1.72
CA GLY A 68 -18.72 24.01 -1.86
C GLY A 68 -18.00 22.68 -1.61
N GLN A 69 -16.93 22.68 -0.83
CA GLN A 69 -16.07 21.53 -0.52
C GLN A 69 -16.18 21.06 0.94
N ASP A 70 -17.22 21.48 1.66
CA ASP A 70 -17.43 21.20 3.09
C ASP A 70 -18.11 19.84 3.36
N HIS A 71 -18.63 19.18 2.33
CA HIS A 71 -19.32 17.88 2.42
C HIS A 71 -18.40 16.67 2.17
N GLY A 72 -17.09 16.85 2.34
CA GLY A 72 -16.08 15.87 1.96
C GLY A 72 -15.61 16.09 0.54
N GLY A 73 -14.34 16.44 0.41
CA GLY A 73 -13.66 16.61 -0.87
C GLY A 73 -13.65 15.31 -1.66
N THR A 74 -13.49 15.43 -2.97
CA THR A 74 -13.27 14.28 -3.84
C THR A 74 -11.83 14.26 -4.31
N GLY A 75 -11.32 13.07 -4.64
CA GLY A 75 -10.04 12.94 -5.32
C GLY A 75 -10.06 13.68 -6.66
N ARG A 76 -8.87 13.90 -7.23
CA ARG A 76 -8.68 14.57 -8.53
C ARG A 76 -9.59 14.04 -9.65
N ASP A 77 -9.88 12.73 -9.63
CA ASP A 77 -10.63 12.04 -10.67
C ASP A 77 -12.15 12.03 -10.43
N GLY A 78 -12.61 12.70 -9.36
CA GLY A 78 -14.02 12.95 -9.05
C GLY A 78 -14.70 11.87 -8.21
N TRP A 79 -15.89 12.20 -7.71
CA TRP A 79 -16.64 11.40 -6.74
C TRP A 79 -16.95 9.97 -7.19
N ILE A 80 -17.15 9.75 -8.50
CA ILE A 80 -17.46 8.41 -9.01
C ILE A 80 -16.24 7.50 -8.92
N VAL A 81 -15.04 8.03 -9.15
CA VAL A 81 -13.79 7.27 -9.01
C VAL A 81 -13.53 6.97 -7.53
N ASP A 82 -13.76 7.94 -6.64
CA ASP A 82 -13.68 7.72 -5.19
C ASP A 82 -14.64 6.62 -4.73
N TYR A 83 -15.88 6.60 -5.25
CA TYR A 83 -16.83 5.54 -4.95
C TYR A 83 -16.27 4.14 -5.27
N PHE A 84 -15.65 3.96 -6.44
CA PHE A 84 -15.05 2.67 -6.80
C PHE A 84 -13.82 2.33 -5.95
N HIS A 85 -13.08 3.32 -5.45
CA HIS A 85 -11.96 3.13 -4.51
C HIS A 85 -12.40 2.95 -3.05
N ILE A 86 -13.70 3.03 -2.75
CA ILE A 86 -14.25 2.69 -1.43
C ILE A 86 -15.05 1.38 -1.50
N PHE A 87 -15.93 1.26 -2.50
CA PHE A 87 -16.94 0.20 -2.58
C PHE A 87 -16.78 -0.74 -3.77
N GLY A 88 -15.96 -0.38 -4.76
CA GLY A 88 -15.80 -1.14 -6.00
C GLY A 88 -15.21 -2.53 -5.79
N GLN A 89 -15.42 -3.42 -6.76
CA GLN A 89 -14.99 -4.82 -6.64
C GLN A 89 -13.47 -4.96 -6.48
N GLY A 90 -12.70 -4.15 -7.23
CA GLY A 90 -11.25 -4.11 -7.06
C GLY A 90 -10.83 -3.68 -5.66
N GLN A 91 -11.49 -2.66 -5.11
CA GLN A 91 -11.25 -2.24 -3.73
C GLN A 91 -11.64 -3.30 -2.70
N ARG A 92 -12.76 -4.01 -2.88
CA ARG A 92 -13.18 -5.09 -1.98
C ARG A 92 -12.15 -6.21 -1.92
N TYR A 93 -11.53 -6.55 -3.05
CA TYR A 93 -10.41 -7.48 -3.08
C TYR A 93 -9.22 -6.95 -2.26
N LEU A 94 -8.80 -5.70 -2.49
CA LEU A 94 -7.71 -5.07 -1.73
C LEU A 94 -8.03 -5.02 -0.23
N ASN A 95 -9.25 -4.67 0.19
CA ASN A 95 -9.62 -4.63 1.60
C ASN A 95 -9.52 -6.00 2.26
N ARG A 96 -10.03 -7.07 1.63
CA ARG A 96 -9.91 -8.44 2.14
C ARG A 96 -8.45 -8.89 2.21
N ARG A 97 -7.67 -8.60 1.17
CA ARG A 97 -6.22 -8.81 1.14
C ARG A 97 -5.53 -8.11 2.31
N ASN A 98 -5.88 -6.84 2.57
CA ASN A 98 -5.31 -6.04 3.64
C ASN A 98 -5.69 -6.60 5.02
N TRP A 99 -6.95 -7.00 5.22
CA TRP A 99 -7.42 -7.64 6.45
C TRP A 99 -6.75 -8.98 6.72
N ALA A 100 -6.37 -9.72 5.67
CA ALA A 100 -5.58 -10.94 5.78
C ALA A 100 -4.07 -10.69 6.02
N GLY A 101 -3.65 -9.44 6.21
CA GLY A 101 -2.25 -9.07 6.51
C GLY A 101 -1.34 -8.93 5.28
N ALA A 102 -1.86 -9.12 4.07
CA ALA A 102 -1.08 -9.01 2.82
C ALA A 102 -1.03 -7.58 2.25
N GLY A 103 -1.81 -6.67 2.83
CA GLY A 103 -2.07 -5.36 2.25
C GLY A 103 -0.86 -4.45 2.19
N HIS A 104 -0.20 -4.32 3.33
CA HIS A 104 0.89 -3.41 3.52
C HIS A 104 1.79 -3.96 4.62
N SER A 105 3.10 -3.80 4.45
CA SER A 105 4.02 -3.88 5.59
C SER A 105 3.70 -2.72 6.51
N LEU A 106 3.28 -3.02 7.74
CA LEU A 106 2.97 -2.03 8.76
C LEU A 106 4.10 -1.00 8.86
N GLN A 107 5.35 -1.45 8.86
CA GLN A 107 6.57 -0.64 8.93
C GLN A 107 6.70 0.39 7.80
N GLN A 108 6.18 0.10 6.60
CA GLN A 108 6.21 1.06 5.49
C GLN A 108 5.04 2.05 5.53
N VAL A 109 3.86 1.64 6.03
CA VAL A 109 2.70 2.53 6.15
C VAL A 109 2.89 3.53 7.29
N THR A 110 3.47 3.10 8.41
CA THR A 110 3.82 3.97 9.54
C THR A 110 5.15 4.71 9.35
N GLY A 111 5.62 4.84 8.10
CA GLY A 111 7.00 5.18 7.68
C GLY A 111 7.62 6.50 8.14
N HIS A 112 7.07 7.19 9.13
CA HIS A 112 7.71 8.29 9.86
C HIS A 112 7.50 8.20 11.38
N ASP A 113 6.33 7.73 11.82
CA ASP A 113 6.02 7.55 13.25
C ASP A 113 6.68 6.31 13.87
N HIS A 114 6.95 5.27 13.07
CA HIS A 114 7.53 4.03 13.58
C HIS A 114 9.04 4.14 13.85
N TYR A 115 9.77 4.86 12.97
CA TYR A 115 11.21 5.04 13.05
C TYR A 115 11.64 5.76 14.34
N ASN A 116 10.76 6.62 14.88
CA ASN A 116 11.03 7.44 16.06
C ASN A 116 10.49 6.85 17.37
N ARG A 117 9.75 5.73 17.34
CA ARG A 117 9.12 5.16 18.54
C ARG A 117 9.83 3.94 19.11
N ASP A 118 10.43 3.09 18.28
CA ASP A 118 11.28 1.96 18.71
C ASP A 118 11.92 1.32 17.47
N LEU A 119 13.22 1.54 17.26
CA LEU A 119 13.98 0.97 16.14
C LEU A 119 14.17 -0.55 16.34
N LYS A 120 13.18 -1.33 15.91
CA LYS A 120 13.34 -2.77 15.81
C LYS A 120 14.09 -3.12 14.53
N LEU A 121 15.05 -4.04 14.66
CA LEU A 121 15.77 -4.59 13.53
C LEU A 121 14.77 -5.26 12.57
N VAL A 122 14.65 -4.73 11.35
CA VAL A 122 13.81 -5.36 10.33
C VAL A 122 14.62 -6.41 9.61
N THR A 123 14.55 -7.66 10.07
CA THR A 123 14.98 -8.81 9.26
C THR A 123 13.96 -8.99 8.13
N GLY A 124 14.28 -8.46 6.96
CA GLY A 124 13.51 -8.73 5.76
C GLY A 124 13.62 -10.20 5.36
N PHE A 125 12.79 -10.63 4.41
CA PHE A 125 12.83 -11.98 3.83
C PHE A 125 14.22 -12.39 3.30
N ASN A 126 15.05 -11.41 2.95
CA ASN A 126 16.41 -11.59 2.46
C ASN A 126 17.48 -11.17 3.49
N GLY A 127 17.16 -11.18 4.79
CA GLY A 127 18.03 -10.73 5.86
C GLY A 127 17.77 -9.28 6.33
N ARG A 128 18.53 -8.81 7.32
CA ARG A 128 18.46 -7.47 7.94
C ARG A 128 18.76 -6.29 6.99
N PHE A 129 19.46 -6.52 5.89
CA PHE A 129 19.73 -5.63 4.77
C PHE A 129 19.03 -6.09 3.48
N GLY A 130 18.12 -7.05 3.59
CA GLY A 130 17.28 -7.51 2.50
C GLY A 130 16.36 -6.38 2.04
N TYR A 131 16.88 -5.50 1.19
CA TYR A 131 16.07 -4.51 0.49
C TYR A 131 14.90 -5.23 -0.18
N ARG A 132 13.75 -4.56 -0.20
CA ARG A 132 12.60 -4.97 -1.00
C ARG A 132 13.07 -5.13 -2.45
N ARG A 133 13.43 -6.35 -2.85
CA ARG A 133 13.94 -6.70 -4.18
C ARG A 133 12.77 -6.71 -5.17
N ASN A 134 12.06 -5.60 -5.27
CA ASN A 134 10.93 -5.42 -6.19
C ASN A 134 11.45 -5.32 -7.63
N THR A 135 12.72 -4.91 -7.79
CA THR A 135 13.43 -4.86 -9.07
C THR A 135 14.02 -6.24 -9.41
N PRO A 136 13.55 -6.92 -10.47
CA PRO A 136 13.96 -8.29 -10.79
C PRO A 136 15.47 -8.49 -10.96
N ALA A 137 16.17 -7.53 -11.57
CA ALA A 137 17.62 -7.61 -11.79
C ALA A 137 18.45 -7.61 -10.48
N LEU A 138 17.92 -6.98 -9.42
CA LEU A 138 18.58 -6.96 -8.11
C LEU A 138 18.36 -8.25 -7.31
N ARG A 139 17.49 -9.15 -7.78
CA ARG A 139 17.28 -10.49 -7.18
C ARG A 139 18.43 -11.44 -7.48
N GLN A 140 19.10 -11.25 -8.60
CA GLN A 140 20.20 -12.09 -9.09
C GLN A 140 21.57 -11.67 -8.54
N ARG A 141 21.62 -10.65 -7.67
CA ARG A 141 22.87 -10.11 -7.11
C ARG A 141 22.86 -10.22 -5.59
N LEU A 142 24.01 -10.54 -5.02
CA LEU A 142 24.22 -10.51 -3.57
C LEU A 142 24.04 -9.08 -3.05
N SER A 143 23.60 -8.96 -1.79
CA SER A 143 23.53 -7.64 -1.14
C SER A 143 24.94 -7.07 -1.02
N VAL A 144 25.11 -5.80 -1.41
CA VAL A 144 26.40 -5.08 -1.24
C VAL A 144 26.77 -4.89 0.23
N PHE A 145 25.82 -5.08 1.15
CA PHE A 145 26.01 -4.99 2.60
C PHE A 145 26.35 -6.36 3.25
N GLY A 146 26.68 -7.39 2.46
CA GLY A 146 27.29 -8.62 2.96
C GLY A 146 26.33 -9.65 3.56
N GLU A 147 25.02 -9.51 3.39
CA GLU A 147 24.08 -10.49 3.91
C GLU A 147 23.83 -11.68 2.99
N VAL A 148 24.06 -12.86 3.56
CA VAL A 148 23.78 -14.17 2.97
C VAL A 148 22.36 -14.56 3.35
N THR A 149 21.48 -14.64 2.37
CA THR A 149 20.16 -15.24 2.56
C THR A 149 20.28 -16.76 2.49
N PRO A 150 19.61 -17.54 3.37
CA PRO A 150 19.58 -18.99 3.27
C PRO A 150 18.72 -19.49 2.10
N PHE A 151 18.05 -18.59 1.36
CA PHE A 151 17.27 -18.95 0.19
C PHE A 151 18.14 -19.04 -1.06
N PRO A 152 17.92 -20.06 -1.92
CA PRO A 152 18.63 -20.17 -3.19
C PRO A 152 18.45 -18.88 -4.00
N LEU A 153 19.56 -18.38 -4.54
CA LEU A 153 19.57 -17.22 -5.44
C LEU A 153 19.24 -17.60 -6.89
N PHE A 154 18.96 -18.90 -7.12
CA PHE A 154 18.69 -19.54 -8.40
C PHE A 154 17.61 -20.61 -8.20
#